data_AF-A0A1G7KIY7-F1
#
_entry.id   AF-A0A1G7KIY7-F1
#
_cell.length_a   1.000
_cell.length_b   1.000
_cell.length_c   1.000
_cell.angle_alpha   90.00
_cell.angle_beta   90.00
_cell.angle_gamma   90.00
#
_symmetry.space_group_name_H-M   'P 1'
#
loop_
_entity.id
_entity.type
_entity.pdbx_description
1 polymer ?
#
loop_
_entity_poly.entity_id
_entity_poly.type
_entity_poly.pdbx_seq_one_letter_code
_entity_poly.pdbx_strand_id
1 'polypeptide(L)'
;MSTAGTTGEKKAAGAFDVRNVIAALIGFYGVVLVVVGLVDNDEEALSKAGGVNANLWVGLAMLAFALIFALWARLRPIVVPSPETGDDEGAGPAH
;
A
#
# COMPACT_ATOMS: atom_id res chain seq x y z
N MET A 1 43.05 18.39 4.38
CA MET A 1 42.16 18.26 3.21
C MET A 1 41.87 16.78 2.97
N SER A 2 40.72 16.30 3.44
CA SER A 2 39.98 15.15 2.90
C SER A 2 38.68 15.04 3.69
N THR A 3 37.60 15.45 3.03
CA THR A 3 36.22 15.41 3.52
C THR A 3 35.72 13.97 3.38
N ALA A 4 35.54 13.25 4.48
CA ALA A 4 34.88 11.95 4.45
C ALA A 4 33.38 12.18 4.26
N GLY A 5 32.87 11.85 3.07
CA GLY A 5 31.44 11.93 2.79
C GLY A 5 30.69 10.84 3.55
N THR A 6 29.93 11.25 4.57
CA THR A 6 28.86 10.43 5.15
C THR A 6 27.86 10.10 4.05
N THR A 7 27.84 8.84 3.62
CA THR A 7 26.79 8.33 2.74
C THR A 7 25.57 8.11 3.62
N GLY A 8 24.72 9.14 3.76
CA GLY A 8 23.44 9.00 4.44
C GLY A 8 22.63 7.89 3.78
N GLU A 9 22.44 6.78 4.50
CA GLU A 9 21.55 5.69 4.08
C GLU A 9 20.12 6.24 4.01
N LYS A 10 19.65 6.53 2.80
CA LYS A 10 18.26 6.89 2.51
C LYS A 10 17.38 5.66 2.76
N LYS A 11 16.97 5.46 4.02
CA LYS A 11 16.03 4.40 4.36
C LYS A 11 14.65 4.80 3.85
N ALA A 12 14.20 4.18 2.77
CA ALA A 12 12.84 4.33 2.32
C ALA A 12 11.91 3.84 3.45
N ALA A 13 11.16 4.75 4.09
CA ALA A 13 10.04 4.40 4.95
C ALA A 13 8.88 3.72 4.20
N GLY A 14 9.04 3.54 2.88
CA GLY A 14 7.98 3.19 1.93
C GLY A 14 7.34 1.81 2.10
N ALA A 15 7.86 0.93 2.96
CA ALA A 15 7.20 -0.34 3.25
C ALA A 15 5.89 -0.18 4.04
N PHE A 16 5.74 0.92 4.80
CA PHE A 16 4.55 1.22 5.62
C PHE A 16 3.76 2.44 5.09
N ASP A 17 3.73 2.66 3.78
CA ASP A 17 2.83 3.65 3.18
C ASP A 17 1.37 3.15 3.26
N VAL A 18 0.48 3.99 3.78
CA VAL A 18 -0.97 3.69 3.91
C VAL A 18 -1.59 3.28 2.57
N ARG A 19 -1.10 3.80 1.44
CA ARG A 19 -1.59 3.45 0.10
C ARG A 19 -1.28 2.01 -0.26
N ASN A 20 -0.13 1.50 0.17
CA ASN A 20 0.24 0.10 -0.02
C ASN A 20 -0.63 -0.82 0.83
N VAL A 21 -0.91 -0.43 2.08
CA VAL A 21 -1.80 -1.18 2.98
C VAL A 21 -3.23 -1.22 2.43
N ILE A 22 -3.78 -0.05 2.03
CA ILE A 22 -5.12 0.04 1.43
C ILE A 22 -5.20 -0.79 0.14
N ALA A 23 -4.21 -0.68 -0.75
CA ALA A 23 -4.18 -1.44 -1.99
C ALA A 23 -4.15 -2.95 -1.74
N ALA A 24 -3.36 -3.41 -0.76
CA ALA A 24 -3.26 -4.84 -0.42
C ALA A 24 -4.58 -5.36 0.17
N LEU A 25 -5.21 -4.63 1.08
CA LEU A 25 -6.48 -5.04 1.70
C LEU A 25 -7.63 -5.08 0.68
N ILE A 26 -7.78 -4.02 -0.12
CA ILE A 26 -8.78 -3.95 -1.19
C ILE A 26 -8.53 -5.04 -2.22
N GLY A 27 -7.27 -5.22 -2.65
CA GLY A 27 -6.89 -6.23 -3.62
C GLY A 27 -7.19 -7.64 -3.13
N PHE A 28 -6.83 -7.96 -1.88
CA PHE A 28 -7.10 -9.28 -1.28
C PHE A 28 -8.60 -9.57 -1.24
N TYR A 29 -9.42 -8.64 -0.75
CA TYR A 29 -10.87 -8.83 -0.73
C TYR A 29 -11.47 -8.91 -2.14
N GLY A 30 -10.97 -8.11 -3.08
CA GLY A 30 -11.35 -8.20 -4.49
C GLY A 30 -11.08 -9.58 -5.10
N VAL A 31 -9.92 -10.18 -4.80
CA VAL A 31 -9.62 -11.58 -5.21
C VAL A 31 -10.64 -12.54 -4.62
N VAL A 32 -10.97 -12.42 -3.32
CA VAL A 32 -11.98 -13.27 -2.69
C VAL A 32 -13.33 -13.14 -3.39
N LEU A 33 -13.76 -11.91 -3.72
CA LEU A 33 -15.02 -11.69 -4.44
C LEU A 33 -15.01 -12.24 -5.86
N VAL A 34 -13.89 -12.17 -6.57
CA VAL A 34 -13.77 -12.79 -7.89
C VAL A 34 -13.87 -14.32 -7.77
N VAL A 35 -13.17 -14.93 -6.81
CA VAL A 35 -13.25 -16.38 -6.59
C VAL A 35 -14.67 -16.80 -6.24
N VAL A 36 -15.32 -16.08 -5.31
CA VAL A 36 -16.72 -16.33 -4.97
C VAL A 36 -17.60 -16.17 -6.20
N GLY A 37 -17.48 -15.07 -6.95
CA GLY A 37 -18.28 -14.84 -8.16
C GLY A 37 -18.03 -15.85 -9.29
N LEU A 38 -16.87 -16.52 -9.33
CA LEU A 38 -16.59 -17.58 -10.31
C LEU A 38 -17.13 -18.94 -9.88
N VAL A 39 -17.11 -19.23 -8.58
CA VAL A 39 -17.58 -20.52 -8.03
C VAL A 39 -19.08 -20.52 -7.80
N ASP A 40 -19.60 -19.41 -7.28
CA ASP A 40 -21.00 -19.18 -6.96
C ASP A 40 -21.74 -18.64 -8.19
N ASN A 41 -22.29 -19.57 -8.97
CA ASN A 41 -23.11 -19.30 -10.15
C ASN A 41 -24.60 -19.58 -9.86
N ASP A 42 -25.06 -19.32 -8.64
CA ASP A 42 -26.46 -19.56 -8.27
C ASP A 42 -27.42 -18.68 -9.10
N GLU A 43 -28.34 -19.33 -9.82
CA GLU A 43 -29.36 -18.66 -10.64
C GLU A 43 -30.27 -17.76 -9.78
N GLU A 44 -30.49 -18.09 -8.51
CA GLU A 44 -31.22 -17.24 -7.56
C GLU A 44 -30.49 -15.92 -7.26
N ALA A 45 -29.16 -15.96 -7.13
CA ALA A 45 -28.35 -14.77 -6.89
C ALA A 45 -28.28 -13.89 -8.15
N LEU A 46 -28.15 -14.51 -9.33
CA LEU A 46 -28.22 -13.81 -10.61
C LEU A 46 -29.58 -13.14 -10.83
N SER A 47 -30.68 -13.81 -10.48
CA SER A 47 -32.03 -13.28 -10.63
C SER A 47 -32.24 -12.00 -9.80
N LYS A 48 -31.72 -11.95 -8.57
CA LYS A 48 -31.78 -10.75 -7.71
C LYS A 48 -30.92 -9.59 -8.21
N ALA A 49 -29.87 -9.87 -8.96
CA ALA A 49 -28.93 -8.89 -9.48
C ALA A 49 -29.19 -8.50 -10.96
N GLY A 50 -30.32 -8.93 -11.55
CA GLY A 50 -30.67 -8.60 -12.93
C GLY A 50 -29.90 -9.40 -13.98
N GLY A 51 -29.49 -10.63 -13.64
CA GLY A 51 -28.79 -11.57 -14.51
C GLY A 51 -27.27 -11.44 -14.50
N VAL A 52 -26.70 -10.56 -13.67
CA VAL A 52 -25.24 -10.36 -13.57
C VAL A 52 -24.69 -10.80 -12.21
N ASN A 53 -23.50 -11.39 -12.20
CA ASN A 53 -22.84 -11.76 -10.95
C ASN A 53 -22.25 -10.51 -10.27
N ALA A 54 -22.95 -9.99 -9.26
CA ALA A 54 -22.55 -8.79 -8.54
C ALA A 54 -21.17 -8.94 -7.85
N ASN A 55 -20.89 -10.11 -7.27
CA ASN A 55 -19.62 -10.38 -6.60
C ASN A 55 -18.46 -10.30 -7.60
N LEU A 56 -18.62 -10.87 -8.80
CA LEU A 56 -17.61 -10.83 -9.84
C LEU A 56 -17.32 -9.38 -10.31
N TRP A 57 -18.37 -8.60 -10.57
CA TRP A 57 -18.25 -7.22 -11.03
C TRP A 57 -17.59 -6.31 -9.98
N VAL A 58 -18.03 -6.42 -8.72
CA VAL A 58 -17.44 -5.65 -7.62
C VAL A 58 -15.99 -6.08 -7.39
N GLY A 59 -15.71 -7.39 -7.40
CA GLY A 59 -14.36 -7.92 -7.29
C GLY A 59 -13.42 -7.39 -8.37
N LEU A 60 -13.85 -7.39 -9.63
CA LEU A 60 -13.11 -6.83 -10.76
C LEU A 60 -12.83 -5.32 -10.60
N ALA A 61 -13.84 -4.54 -10.19
CA ALA A 61 -13.68 -3.11 -9.94
C ALA A 61 -12.68 -2.85 -8.80
N MET A 62 -12.74 -3.63 -7.72
CA MET A 62 -11.81 -3.55 -6.59
C MET A 62 -10.38 -3.89 -7.00
N LEU A 63 -10.18 -4.93 -7.84
CA LEU A 63 -8.87 -5.28 -8.36
C LEU A 63 -8.29 -4.17 -9.24
N ALA A 64 -9.09 -3.60 -10.15
CA ALA A 64 -8.67 -2.48 -10.98
C ALA A 64 -8.24 -1.28 -10.12
N PHE A 65 -9.03 -0.93 -9.10
CA PHE A 65 -8.70 0.14 -8.18
C PHE A 65 -7.43 -0.14 -7.37
N ALA A 66 -7.27 -1.36 -6.85
CA ALA A 66 -6.06 -1.76 -6.12
C ALA A 66 -4.80 -1.67 -6.98
N LEU A 67 -4.88 -2.08 -8.26
CA LEU A 67 -3.75 -1.96 -9.21
C LEU A 67 -3.37 -0.51 -9.47
N ILE A 68 -4.36 0.38 -9.64
CA ILE A 68 -4.12 1.83 -9.81
C ILE A 68 -3.41 2.39 -8.57
N PHE A 69 -3.88 2.05 -7.37
CA PHE A 69 -3.28 2.52 -6.12
C PHE A 69 -1.86 1.99 -5.91
N ALA A 70 -1.63 0.70 -6.18
CA ALA A 70 -0.32 0.08 -6.09
C ALA A 70 0.67 0.72 -7.08
N LEU A 71 0.24 0.96 -8.33
CA LEU A 71 1.05 1.64 -9.34
C LEU A 71 1.38 3.07 -8.91
N TRP A 72 0.40 3.81 -8.37
CA TRP A 72 0.60 5.18 -7.90
C TRP A 72 1.53 5.25 -6.68
N ALA A 73 1.40 4.33 -5.73
CA ALA A 73 2.30 4.23 -4.58
C ALA A 73 3.74 3.94 -5.04
N ARG A 74 3.91 3.05 -6.03
CA ARG A 74 5.21 2.75 -6.63
C ARG A 74 5.82 3.93 -7.40
N LEU A 75 4.99 4.72 -8.10
CA LEU A 75 5.44 5.90 -8.86
C LEU A 75 5.75 7.11 -7.96
N ARG A 76 5.13 7.22 -6.78
CA ARG A 76 5.40 8.31 -5.82
C ARG A 76 5.76 7.76 -4.43
N PRO A 77 6.96 7.19 -4.25
CA PRO A 77 7.40 6.70 -2.94
C PRO A 77 7.56 7.85 -1.95
N ILE A 78 7.01 7.71 -0.74
CA ILE A 78 7.24 8.66 0.35
C ILE A 78 8.61 8.34 0.99
N VAL A 79 9.55 9.28 0.88
CA VAL A 79 10.84 9.21 1.55
C VAL A 79 10.72 9.97 2.86
N VAL A 80 10.78 9.25 3.99
CA VAL A 80 10.90 9.89 5.31
C VAL A 80 12.39 10.11 5.57
N PRO A 81 12.84 11.35 5.81
CA PRO A 81 14.21 11.59 6.26
C PRO A 81 14.43 10.88 7.59
N SER A 82 15.52 10.13 7.72
CA SER A 82 15.96 9.62 9.03
C SER A 82 16.17 10.83 9.95
N PRO A 83 15.69 10.81 11.21
CA PRO A 83 16.13 11.80 12.17
C PRO A 83 17.64 11.65 12.27
N GLU A 84 18.38 12.68 11.85
CA GLU A 84 19.79 12.77 12.22
C GLU A 84 19.79 12.70 13.74
N THR A 85 20.49 11.70 14.28
CA THR A 85 20.82 11.62 15.70
C THR A 85 21.40 12.98 16.04
N GLY A 86 20.61 13.82 16.71
CA GLY A 86 21.13 15.01 17.35
C GLY A 86 22.11 14.51 18.38
N ASP A 87 23.39 14.62 18.06
CA ASP A 87 24.47 14.63 19.03
C ASP A 87 24.24 15.84 19.94
N ASP A 88 23.30 15.71 20.89
CA ASP A 88 23.28 16.46 22.15
C ASP A 88 24.28 15.80 23.13
N GLU A 89 25.47 15.47 22.64
CA GLU A 89 26.65 15.18 23.45
C GLU A 89 27.58 16.41 23.41
N GLY A 90 27.34 17.34 24.33
CA GLY A 90 28.38 18.27 24.77
C GLY A 90 27.96 19.72 24.93
N ALA A 91 27.53 20.10 26.14
CA ALA A 91 28.08 21.23 26.90
C ALA A 91 27.22 21.54 28.15
N GLY A 92 27.22 20.66 29.14
CA GLY A 92 26.97 21.10 30.52
C GLY A 92 28.28 21.66 31.08
N PRO A 93 28.38 22.94 31.49
CA PRO A 93 29.64 23.52 31.93
C PRO A 93 30.10 22.87 33.24
N ALA A 94 31.33 22.38 33.25
CA ALA A 94 32.03 21.97 34.46
C ALA A 94 32.46 23.23 35.22
N HIS A 95 31.72 23.61 36.26
CA HIS A 95 32.18 24.47 37.35
C HIS A 95 31.49 24.08 38.66
#